data_AF-A0A412EB28-F1
#
_entry.id   AF-A0A412EB28-F1
#
_cell.length_a   1.000
_cell.length_b   1.000
_cell.length_c   1.000
_cell.angle_alpha   90.00
_cell.angle_beta   90.00
_cell.angle_gamma   90.00
#
_symmetry.space_group_name_H-M   'P 1'
#
loop_
_entity.id
_entity.type
_entity.pdbx_description
1 polymer ?
#
loop_
_entity_poly.entity_id
_entity_poly.type
_entity_poly.pdbx_seq_one_letter_code
_entity_poly.pdbx_strand_id
1 'polypeptide(L)'
;MKKFLFLLIAGFCTVQLSGQTINFSVQPLSGESELSAASQEMLQNKLRQIITRNSAGAANDYNVFVIEPVITVLDKQSTSGLMRNTTLVKGELTLVAKNRIDGSMYHSAVVFVSGQAAEGADPYKAMISALRTTDPVYTRFIRIARQKIQDYYAANCATILQKAQSLYNLKKYPEALSYLSAVSESVPCYEQASVLQTELAQYVPDVQPDTVIIQKVIEKPVEVEKIVEVEKIVEKPVVVEKVVEKPVIVEKVVEKPVAQETPAARCEITLSTNRLQFKVLKCTGNATQQRITILAEMTNVDTGRNTDEFLRFTSAFTDSGTECKNFEIQNGAWMKMPPRVTVRREFYVTNVFDRFSLFSYIELLVADTKVYIRNLPVQWQ
;
A
#
# COMPACT_ATOMS: atom_id res chain seq x y z
N MET A 1 39.70 -27.30 40.25
CA MET A 1 39.91 -27.14 38.79
C MET A 1 38.85 -27.94 38.03
N LYS A 2 38.34 -27.40 36.91
CA LYS A 2 37.30 -27.91 35.97
C LYS A 2 35.85 -27.60 36.36
N LYS A 3 35.38 -26.38 36.04
CA LYS A 3 34.69 -25.96 34.80
C LYS A 3 33.20 -26.35 34.80
N PHE A 4 32.37 -25.50 35.41
CA PHE A 4 30.92 -25.48 35.21
C PHE A 4 30.62 -24.73 33.90
N LEU A 5 30.05 -25.44 32.92
CA LEU A 5 29.66 -24.91 31.63
C LEU A 5 28.23 -24.36 31.74
N PHE A 6 28.09 -23.04 31.78
CA PHE A 6 26.80 -22.35 31.64
C PHE A 6 26.40 -22.36 30.17
N LEU A 7 25.37 -23.14 29.82
CA LEU A 7 24.72 -23.11 28.50
C LEU A 7 23.64 -22.03 28.51
N LEU A 8 23.99 -20.85 28.00
CA LEU A 8 23.06 -19.77 27.65
C LEU A 8 22.29 -20.19 26.39
N ILE A 9 21.06 -20.67 26.57
CA ILE A 9 20.10 -20.86 25.47
C ILE A 9 19.54 -19.47 25.14
N ALA A 10 20.21 -18.77 24.23
CA ALA A 10 19.62 -17.61 23.57
C ALA A 10 18.48 -18.12 22.66
N GLY A 11 17.25 -18.05 23.16
CA GLY A 11 16.05 -18.26 22.37
C GLY A 11 16.00 -17.24 21.26
N PHE A 12 16.43 -17.65 20.06
CA PHE A 12 16.25 -16.90 18.82
C PHE A 12 14.75 -16.86 18.56
N CYS A 13 14.09 -15.79 19.03
CA CYS A 13 12.73 -15.48 18.65
C CYS A 13 12.79 -15.11 17.16
N THR A 14 12.58 -16.08 16.27
CA THR A 14 12.30 -15.82 14.88
C THR A 14 10.93 -15.16 14.83
N VAL A 15 10.91 -13.83 14.94
CA VAL A 15 9.77 -13.05 14.49
C VAL A 15 9.65 -13.35 13.00
N GLN A 16 8.76 -14.26 12.64
CA GLN A 16 8.30 -14.38 11.27
C GLN A 16 7.53 -13.10 10.97
N LEU A 17 8.25 -12.09 10.46
CA LEU A 17 7.66 -10.94 9.80
C LEU A 17 6.99 -11.49 8.53
N SER A 18 5.73 -11.90 8.63
CA SER A 18 4.85 -12.01 7.46
C SER A 18 4.49 -10.59 7.02
N GLY A 19 5.50 -9.85 6.54
CA GLY A 19 5.31 -8.61 5.83
C GLY A 19 5.03 -8.94 4.37
N GLN A 20 3.92 -8.42 3.81
CA GLN A 20 3.74 -8.42 2.36
C GLN A 20 5.01 -7.89 1.70
N THR A 21 5.68 -8.73 0.91
CA THR A 21 6.96 -8.38 0.30
C THR A 21 6.74 -7.41 -0.83
N ILE A 22 7.17 -6.16 -0.67
CA ILE A 22 7.14 -5.16 -1.75
C ILE A 22 7.86 -5.74 -2.97
N ASN A 23 7.16 -5.76 -4.10
CA ASN A 23 7.68 -6.25 -5.37
C ASN A 23 7.92 -5.08 -6.32
N PHE A 24 8.70 -5.32 -7.37
CA PHE A 24 9.11 -4.34 -8.35
C PHE A 24 8.83 -4.85 -9.77
N SER A 25 8.46 -3.94 -10.66
CA SER A 25 8.57 -4.16 -12.10
C SER A 25 9.76 -3.37 -12.66
N VAL A 26 10.27 -3.77 -13.83
CA VAL A 26 11.40 -3.08 -14.47
C VAL A 26 10.87 -2.11 -15.49
N GLN A 27 11.27 -0.83 -15.39
CA GLN A 27 10.94 0.16 -16.39
C GLN A 27 11.93 0.09 -17.57
N PRO A 28 11.50 0.41 -18.80
CA PRO A 28 12.43 0.64 -19.90
C PRO A 28 13.46 1.73 -19.58
N LEU A 29 14.60 1.70 -20.27
CA LEU A 29 15.55 2.81 -20.26
C LEU A 29 14.82 4.09 -20.69
N SER A 30 15.01 5.15 -19.91
CA SER A 30 14.45 6.47 -20.19
C SER A 30 15.44 7.30 -21.02
N GLY A 31 14.91 8.07 -21.99
CA GLY A 31 15.69 9.01 -22.81
C GLY A 31 16.36 8.42 -24.06
N GLU A 32 17.11 9.27 -24.78
CA GLU A 32 17.98 8.81 -25.86
C GLU A 32 19.14 7.99 -25.29
N SER A 33 19.37 6.81 -25.85
CA SER A 33 20.38 5.87 -25.39
C SER A 33 21.27 5.46 -26.54
N GLU A 34 22.58 5.39 -26.31
CA GLU A 34 23.53 4.81 -27.27
C GLU A 34 23.32 3.31 -27.49
N LEU A 35 22.50 2.66 -26.65
CA LEU A 35 22.20 1.24 -26.76
C LEU A 35 21.22 0.98 -27.90
N SER A 36 21.54 -0.01 -28.73
CA SER A 36 20.61 -0.56 -29.72
C SER A 36 19.32 -1.08 -29.06
N ALA A 37 18.19 -1.07 -29.76
CA ALA A 37 16.91 -1.59 -29.22
C ALA A 37 17.05 -3.02 -28.66
N ALA A 38 17.82 -3.88 -29.35
CA ALA A 38 18.11 -5.23 -28.89
C ALA A 38 18.93 -5.26 -27.59
N SER A 39 19.89 -4.34 -27.42
CA SER A 39 20.63 -4.18 -26.17
C SER A 39 19.72 -3.66 -25.05
N GLN A 40 18.81 -2.73 -25.32
CA GLN A 40 17.86 -2.23 -24.32
C GLN A 40 16.92 -3.34 -23.83
N GLU A 41 16.37 -4.15 -24.73
CA GLU A 41 15.53 -5.30 -24.39
C GLU A 41 16.32 -6.34 -23.58
N MET A 42 17.56 -6.62 -23.99
CA MET A 42 18.44 -7.53 -23.26
C MET A 42 18.71 -7.06 -21.83
N LEU A 43 18.93 -5.75 -21.63
CA LEU A 43 19.11 -5.18 -20.30
C LEU A 43 17.85 -5.34 -19.45
N GLN A 44 16.67 -5.02 -19.99
CA GLN A 44 15.41 -5.21 -19.28
C GLN A 44 15.22 -6.68 -18.86
N ASN A 45 15.48 -7.63 -19.76
CA ASN A 45 15.39 -9.06 -19.46
C ASN A 45 16.38 -9.48 -18.37
N LYS A 46 17.61 -8.96 -18.41
CA LYS A 46 18.62 -9.20 -17.37
C LYS A 46 18.17 -8.69 -16.01
N LEU A 47 17.59 -7.49 -15.96
CA LEU A 47 17.05 -6.90 -14.73
C LEU A 47 15.84 -7.66 -14.21
N ARG A 48 14.93 -8.13 -15.09
CA ARG A 48 13.83 -9.03 -14.73
C ARG A 48 14.36 -10.32 -14.09
N GLN A 49 15.40 -10.93 -14.65
CA GLN A 49 16.05 -12.10 -14.04
C GLN A 49 16.64 -11.79 -12.66
N ILE A 50 17.26 -10.61 -12.48
CA ILE A 50 17.82 -10.17 -11.20
C ILE A 50 16.71 -10.04 -10.14
N ILE A 51 15.60 -9.37 -10.45
CA ILE A 51 14.52 -9.18 -9.47
C ILE A 51 13.80 -10.50 -9.16
N THR A 52 13.58 -11.37 -10.17
CA THR A 52 12.97 -12.68 -9.96
C THR A 52 13.85 -13.56 -9.08
N ARG A 53 15.17 -13.56 -9.31
CA ARG A 53 16.14 -14.29 -8.47
C ARG A 53 16.08 -13.85 -6.99
N ASN A 54 15.79 -12.58 -6.75
CA ASN A 54 15.69 -11.99 -5.42
C ASN A 54 14.26 -12.03 -4.85
N SER A 55 13.35 -12.81 -5.46
CA SER A 55 11.94 -12.92 -5.07
C SER A 55 11.28 -11.55 -4.92
N ALA A 56 11.57 -10.66 -5.87
CA ALA A 56 11.15 -9.27 -5.86
C ALA A 56 10.45 -8.85 -7.16
N GLY A 57 10.16 -9.80 -8.05
CA GLY A 57 9.37 -9.54 -9.25
C GLY A 57 7.90 -9.36 -8.94
N ALA A 58 7.29 -8.32 -9.47
CA ALA A 58 5.84 -8.15 -9.44
C ALA A 58 5.16 -9.12 -10.41
N ALA A 59 4.01 -9.67 -10.00
CA ALA A 59 3.21 -10.57 -10.81
C ALA A 59 2.38 -9.83 -11.88
N ASN A 60 2.14 -8.53 -11.68
CA ASN A 60 1.33 -7.70 -12.57
C ASN A 60 2.03 -6.38 -12.94
N ASP A 61 1.62 -5.81 -14.08
CA ASP A 61 2.13 -4.52 -14.57
C ASP A 61 1.53 -3.31 -13.84
N TYR A 62 0.53 -3.54 -12.98
CA TYR A 62 -0.11 -2.52 -12.14
C TYR A 62 0.64 -2.23 -10.85
N ASN A 63 1.79 -2.87 -10.63
CA ASN A 63 2.66 -2.55 -9.50
C ASN A 63 3.24 -1.13 -9.62
N VAL A 64 3.06 -0.31 -8.58
CA VAL A 64 3.54 1.09 -8.61
C VAL A 64 5.04 1.23 -8.39
N PHE A 65 5.65 0.26 -7.72
CA PHE A 65 7.08 0.28 -7.46
C PHE A 65 7.83 -0.24 -8.67
N VAL A 66 8.69 0.60 -9.23
CA VAL A 66 9.48 0.26 -10.39
C VAL A 66 10.95 0.39 -10.07
N ILE A 67 11.77 -0.42 -10.75
CA ILE A 67 13.20 -0.19 -10.87
C ILE A 67 13.43 0.42 -12.24
N GLU A 68 13.87 1.68 -12.24
CA GLU A 68 14.30 2.40 -13.42
C GLU A 68 15.81 2.23 -13.61
N PRO A 69 16.25 1.64 -14.73
CA PRO A 69 17.65 1.64 -15.10
C PRO A 69 18.04 2.93 -15.83
N VAL A 70 19.20 3.47 -15.49
CA VAL A 70 19.87 4.55 -16.22
C VAL A 70 21.26 4.07 -16.55
N ILE A 71 21.67 4.16 -17.81
CA ILE A 71 22.99 3.75 -18.26
C ILE A 71 23.79 4.95 -18.77
N THR A 72 25.01 5.09 -18.28
CA THR A 72 25.92 6.16 -18.67
C THR A 72 27.22 5.55 -19.17
N VAL A 73 27.59 5.86 -20.40
CA VAL A 73 28.86 5.42 -20.99
C VAL A 73 29.95 6.37 -20.51
N LEU A 74 30.97 5.82 -19.86
CA LEU A 74 32.09 6.59 -19.32
C LEU A 74 33.27 6.64 -20.28
N ASP A 75 33.56 5.52 -20.94
CA ASP A 75 34.73 5.38 -21.79
C ASP A 75 34.43 4.40 -22.93
N LYS A 76 34.91 4.75 -24.13
CA LYS A 76 34.75 3.95 -25.35
C LYS A 76 36.05 4.01 -26.14
N GLN A 77 36.75 2.89 -26.18
CA GLN A 77 38.06 2.78 -26.81
C GLN A 77 38.02 1.75 -27.93
N SER A 78 38.42 2.16 -29.13
CA SER A 78 38.64 1.25 -30.25
C SER A 78 40.13 0.95 -30.37
N THR A 79 40.50 -0.31 -30.29
CA THR A 79 41.89 -0.77 -30.50
C THR A 79 41.99 -1.42 -31.86
N SER A 80 42.92 -0.93 -32.70
CA SER A 80 43.24 -1.60 -33.96
C SER A 80 44.33 -2.64 -33.74
N GLY A 81 43.97 -3.90 -33.94
CA GLY A 81 44.87 -5.04 -33.80
C GLY A 81 45.20 -5.65 -35.16
N LEU A 82 46.39 -6.24 -35.29
CA LEU A 82 46.88 -6.85 -36.55
C LEU A 82 45.95 -7.93 -37.13
N MET A 83 45.14 -8.60 -36.30
CA MET A 83 44.19 -9.64 -36.74
C MET A 83 42.72 -9.25 -36.64
N ARG A 84 42.32 -8.46 -35.64
CA ARG A 84 40.94 -7.95 -35.47
C ARG A 84 40.93 -6.65 -34.69
N ASN A 85 40.10 -5.70 -35.10
CA ASN A 85 39.80 -4.52 -34.29
C ASN A 85 38.79 -4.89 -33.20
N THR A 86 38.91 -4.24 -32.03
CA THR A 86 37.97 -4.43 -30.92
C THR A 86 37.56 -3.09 -30.32
N THR A 87 36.33 -3.03 -29.82
CA THR A 87 35.79 -1.87 -29.12
C THR A 87 35.51 -2.26 -27.67
N LEU A 88 36.15 -1.56 -26.73
CA LEU A 88 35.89 -1.65 -25.30
C LEU A 88 34.97 -0.50 -24.89
N VAL A 89 33.87 -0.82 -24.23
CA VAL A 89 32.96 0.14 -23.60
C VAL A 89 32.96 -0.08 -22.10
N LYS A 90 33.09 1.00 -21.34
CA LYS A 90 32.89 1.04 -19.88
C LYS A 90 31.80 2.03 -19.55
N GLY A 91 31.02 1.74 -18.53
CA GLY A 91 29.93 2.59 -18.10
C GLY A 91 29.48 2.31 -16.68
N GLU A 92 28.44 3.04 -16.29
CA GLU A 92 27.72 2.88 -15.03
C GLU A 92 26.27 2.56 -15.33
N LEU A 93 25.76 1.51 -14.69
CA LEU A 93 24.35 1.19 -14.62
C LEU A 93 23.83 1.64 -13.26
N THR A 94 23.05 2.72 -13.25
CA THR A 94 22.34 3.17 -12.06
C THR A 94 20.95 2.54 -12.02
N LEU A 95 20.61 1.91 -10.92
CA LEU A 95 19.28 1.38 -10.64
C LEU A 95 18.59 2.29 -9.63
N VAL A 96 17.39 2.75 -9.94
CA VAL A 96 16.59 3.61 -9.07
C VAL A 96 15.27 2.92 -8.74
N ALA A 97 15.04 2.64 -7.46
CA ALA A 97 13.75 2.17 -6.96
C ALA A 97 12.86 3.39 -6.68
N LYS A 98 11.76 3.51 -7.41
CA LYS A 98 10.83 4.64 -7.31
C LYS A 98 9.37 4.21 -7.45
N ASN A 99 8.45 5.09 -7.09
CA ASN A 99 7.04 4.95 -7.42
C ASN A 99 6.75 5.66 -8.74
N ARG A 100 6.18 4.93 -9.71
CA ARG A 100 5.92 5.42 -11.07
C ARG A 100 4.79 6.45 -11.17
N ILE A 101 3.93 6.55 -10.16
CA ILE A 101 2.73 7.39 -10.17
C ILE A 101 3.02 8.79 -9.64
N ASP A 102 3.79 8.91 -8.55
CA ASP A 102 4.14 10.18 -7.92
C ASP A 102 5.60 10.61 -8.15
N GLY A 103 6.45 9.69 -8.64
CA GLY A 103 7.87 9.93 -8.89
C GLY A 103 8.77 9.80 -7.66
N SER A 104 8.23 9.41 -6.50
CA SER A 104 9.01 9.30 -5.27
C SER A 104 10.14 8.30 -5.41
N MET A 105 11.40 8.74 -5.22
CA MET A 105 12.59 7.89 -5.28
C MET A 105 12.97 7.43 -3.88
N TYR A 106 13.12 6.12 -3.68
CA TYR A 106 13.38 5.55 -2.37
C TYR A 106 14.85 5.17 -2.19
N HIS A 107 15.45 4.58 -3.21
CA HIS A 107 16.84 4.14 -3.14
C HIS A 107 17.45 4.05 -4.54
N SER A 108 18.77 4.21 -4.61
CA SER A 108 19.55 4.00 -5.82
C SER A 108 20.82 3.21 -5.53
N ALA A 109 21.30 2.47 -6.53
CA ALA A 109 22.60 1.80 -6.51
C ALA A 109 23.27 1.91 -7.88
N VAL A 110 24.59 1.99 -7.88
CA VAL A 110 25.40 2.07 -9.10
C VAL A 110 26.18 0.77 -9.26
N VAL A 111 26.17 0.23 -10.48
CA VAL A 111 26.93 -0.95 -10.88
C VAL A 111 27.82 -0.58 -12.05
N PHE A 112 29.12 -0.73 -11.89
CA PHE A 112 30.07 -0.52 -12.99
C PHE A 112 29.98 -1.67 -13.98
N VAL A 113 29.92 -1.32 -15.26
CA VAL A 113 29.74 -2.27 -16.36
C VAL A 113 30.82 -2.08 -17.42
N SER A 114 31.25 -3.18 -18.02
CA SER A 114 32.21 -3.15 -19.10
C SER A 114 31.96 -4.27 -20.10
N GLY A 115 32.14 -4.00 -21.38
CA GLY A 115 32.02 -4.98 -22.45
C GLY A 115 33.03 -4.73 -23.55
N GLN A 116 33.61 -5.81 -24.07
CA GLN A 116 34.48 -5.77 -25.23
C GLN A 116 33.84 -6.58 -26.35
N ALA A 117 33.78 -6.02 -27.54
CA ALA A 117 33.30 -6.70 -28.73
C ALA A 117 34.29 -6.54 -29.89
N ALA A 118 34.34 -7.55 -30.76
CA ALA A 118 35.05 -7.45 -32.03
C ALA A 118 34.33 -6.48 -32.98
N GLU A 119 35.06 -6.02 -33.99
CA GLU A 119 34.51 -5.19 -35.07
C GLU A 119 33.25 -5.81 -35.69
N GLY A 120 32.21 -4.98 -35.87
CA GLY A 120 30.89 -5.39 -36.38
C GLY A 120 29.94 -6.01 -35.33
N ALA A 121 30.41 -6.36 -34.13
CA ALA A 121 29.55 -6.80 -33.03
C ALA A 121 29.15 -5.63 -32.12
N ASP A 122 28.00 -5.76 -31.44
CA ASP A 122 27.48 -4.73 -30.51
C ASP A 122 28.23 -4.80 -29.16
N PRO A 123 29.08 -3.80 -28.82
CA PRO A 123 29.82 -3.78 -27.55
C PRO A 123 28.91 -3.62 -26.33
N TYR A 124 27.73 -3.03 -26.49
CA TYR A 124 26.77 -2.87 -25.40
C TYR A 124 26.10 -4.21 -25.05
N LYS A 125 25.86 -5.10 -26.03
CA LYS A 125 25.43 -6.49 -25.76
C LYS A 125 26.45 -7.24 -24.92
N ALA A 126 27.74 -7.10 -25.23
CA ALA A 126 28.81 -7.73 -24.44
C ALA A 126 28.83 -7.19 -23.00
N MET A 127 28.66 -5.87 -22.85
CA MET A 127 28.60 -5.20 -21.55
C MET A 127 27.41 -5.69 -20.69
N ILE A 128 26.22 -5.78 -21.27
CA ILE A 128 25.02 -6.28 -20.58
C ILE A 128 25.13 -7.77 -20.27
N SER A 129 25.76 -8.55 -21.17
CA SER A 129 26.02 -9.98 -20.95
C SER A 129 26.89 -10.21 -19.71
N ALA A 130 27.88 -9.34 -19.48
CA ALA A 130 28.80 -9.42 -18.35
C ALA A 130 28.14 -9.15 -16.98
N LEU A 131 26.93 -8.58 -16.93
CA LEU A 131 26.18 -8.41 -15.69
C LEU A 131 25.93 -9.76 -15.02
N ARG A 132 26.42 -9.93 -13.80
CA ARG A 132 26.25 -11.16 -13.02
C ARG A 132 24.97 -11.05 -12.21
N THR A 133 23.92 -11.80 -12.57
CA THR A 133 22.64 -11.76 -11.84
C THR A 133 22.75 -12.18 -10.37
N THR A 134 23.88 -12.79 -9.99
CA THR A 134 24.24 -13.23 -8.64
C THR A 134 24.96 -12.18 -7.81
N ASP A 135 25.26 -10.99 -8.36
CA ASP A 135 26.03 -9.98 -7.65
C ASP A 135 25.30 -9.52 -6.37
N PRO A 136 25.95 -9.57 -5.19
CA PRO A 136 25.35 -9.14 -3.92
C PRO A 136 24.84 -7.70 -3.92
N VAL A 137 25.33 -6.83 -4.83
CA VAL A 137 24.85 -5.45 -4.98
C VAL A 137 23.33 -5.41 -5.23
N TYR A 138 22.80 -6.37 -6.00
CA TYR A 138 21.37 -6.41 -6.33
C TYR A 138 20.52 -6.84 -5.13
N THR A 139 20.95 -7.86 -4.40
CA THR A 139 20.26 -8.28 -3.17
C THR A 139 20.26 -7.17 -2.13
N ARG A 140 21.39 -6.46 -1.97
CA ARG A 140 21.50 -5.30 -1.08
C ARG A 140 20.59 -4.16 -1.51
N PHE A 141 20.59 -3.81 -2.80
CA PHE A 141 19.73 -2.77 -3.37
C PHE A 141 18.25 -3.06 -3.10
N ILE A 142 17.78 -4.27 -3.43
CA ILE A 142 16.37 -4.67 -3.25
C ILE A 142 15.98 -4.61 -1.77
N ARG A 143 16.82 -5.15 -0.87
CA ARG A 143 16.55 -5.13 0.57
C ARG A 143 16.43 -3.72 1.13
N ILE A 144 17.35 -2.82 0.76
CA ILE A 144 17.33 -1.43 1.23
C ILE A 144 16.14 -0.67 0.64
N ALA A 145 15.84 -0.88 -0.64
CA ALA A 145 14.68 -0.26 -1.29
C ALA A 145 13.37 -0.63 -0.59
N ARG A 146 13.15 -1.93 -0.30
CA ARG A 146 11.97 -2.41 0.44
C ARG A 146 11.83 -1.73 1.79
N GLN A 147 12.92 -1.68 2.56
CA GLN A 147 12.92 -1.03 3.87
C GLN A 147 12.54 0.45 3.76
N LYS A 148 13.21 1.19 2.87
CA LYS A 148 12.94 2.62 2.70
C LYS A 148 11.54 2.92 2.21
N ILE A 149 10.94 2.05 1.40
CA ILE A 149 9.54 2.16 1.00
C ILE A 149 8.63 1.97 2.20
N GLN A 150 8.85 0.92 3.01
CA GLN A 150 8.05 0.70 4.24
C GLN A 150 8.14 1.91 5.18
N ASP A 151 9.35 2.40 5.44
CA ASP A 151 9.59 3.56 6.30
C ASP A 151 8.87 4.81 5.76
N TYR A 152 8.96 5.03 4.45
CA TYR A 152 8.28 6.16 3.80
C TYR A 152 6.76 6.05 3.93
N TYR A 153 6.19 4.87 3.67
CA TYR A 153 4.74 4.69 3.74
C TYR A 153 4.21 4.80 5.17
N ALA A 154 4.95 4.31 6.16
CA ALA A 154 4.60 4.46 7.57
C ALA A 154 4.61 5.94 8.02
N ALA A 155 5.57 6.73 7.55
CA ALA A 155 5.71 8.14 7.94
C ALA A 155 4.80 9.10 7.15
N ASN A 156 4.38 8.75 5.93
CA ASN A 156 3.73 9.67 4.99
C ASN A 156 2.30 9.26 4.60
N CYS A 157 1.64 8.51 5.46
CA CYS A 157 0.29 8.00 5.25
C CYS A 157 -0.72 9.07 4.75
N ALA A 158 -0.74 10.25 5.36
CA ALA A 158 -1.65 11.32 4.95
C ALA A 158 -1.38 11.78 3.50
N THR A 159 -0.11 11.95 3.12
CA THR A 159 0.30 12.33 1.76
C THR A 159 -0.07 11.27 0.74
N ILE A 160 0.08 9.98 1.10
CA ILE A 160 -0.27 8.86 0.24
C ILE A 160 -1.78 8.83 -0.04
N LEU A 161 -2.60 8.88 1.02
CA LEU A 161 -4.05 8.92 0.86
C LEU A 161 -4.50 10.16 0.07
N GLN A 162 -3.89 11.31 0.32
CA GLN A 162 -4.20 12.54 -0.43
C GLN A 162 -3.86 12.42 -1.92
N LYS A 163 -2.72 11.79 -2.26
CA LYS A 163 -2.33 11.59 -3.66
C LYS A 163 -3.31 10.65 -4.37
N ALA A 164 -3.76 9.57 -3.71
CA ALA A 164 -4.80 8.70 -4.23
C ALA A 164 -6.11 9.44 -4.47
N GLN A 165 -6.55 10.26 -3.51
CA GLN A 165 -7.74 11.09 -3.65
C GLN A 165 -7.62 12.11 -4.79
N SER A 166 -6.42 12.69 -4.98
CA SER A 166 -6.17 13.59 -6.11
C SER A 166 -6.29 12.87 -7.45
N LEU A 167 -5.76 11.66 -7.56
CA LEU A 167 -5.90 10.84 -8.77
C LEU A 167 -7.37 10.51 -9.04
N TYR A 168 -8.14 10.19 -7.99
CA TYR A 168 -9.59 10.02 -8.09
C TYR A 168 -10.31 11.27 -8.62
N ASN A 169 -10.02 12.45 -8.05
CA ASN A 169 -10.65 13.70 -8.50
C ASN A 169 -10.31 14.03 -9.97
N LEU A 170 -9.16 13.57 -10.45
CA LEU A 170 -8.75 13.66 -11.86
C LEU A 170 -9.33 12.54 -12.74
N LYS A 171 -10.24 11.71 -12.20
CA LYS A 171 -10.83 10.53 -12.86
C LYS A 171 -9.81 9.47 -13.29
N LYS A 172 -8.62 9.49 -12.69
CA LYS A 172 -7.54 8.51 -12.90
C LYS A 172 -7.71 7.35 -11.91
N TYR A 173 -8.83 6.65 -12.04
CA TYR A 173 -9.25 5.61 -11.10
C TYR A 173 -8.29 4.40 -11.08
N PRO A 174 -7.81 3.87 -12.22
CA PRO A 174 -6.85 2.77 -12.20
C PRO A 174 -5.55 3.15 -11.49
N GLU A 175 -5.04 4.36 -11.71
CA GLU A 175 -3.84 4.87 -11.04
C GLU A 175 -4.06 5.07 -9.54
N ALA A 176 -5.25 5.56 -9.13
CA ALA A 176 -5.59 5.70 -7.73
C ALA A 176 -5.64 4.34 -7.00
N LEU A 177 -6.28 3.34 -7.62
CA LEU A 177 -6.35 1.98 -7.08
C LEU A 177 -4.97 1.33 -6.97
N SER A 178 -4.18 1.42 -8.04
CA SER A 178 -2.79 0.93 -8.09
C SER A 178 -1.93 1.63 -7.03
N TYR A 179 -2.11 2.93 -6.83
CA TYR A 179 -1.37 3.69 -5.83
C TYR A 179 -1.70 3.28 -4.39
N LEU A 180 -2.98 3.01 -4.11
CA LEU A 180 -3.42 2.51 -2.80
C LEU A 180 -3.03 1.05 -2.57
N SER A 181 -2.89 0.22 -3.63
CA SER A 181 -2.58 -1.21 -3.46
C SER A 181 -1.14 -1.46 -3.00
N ALA A 182 -0.29 -0.44 -3.10
CA ALA A 182 1.03 -0.45 -2.50
C ALA A 182 1.03 -0.26 -0.97
N VAL A 183 -0.08 0.17 -0.37
CA VAL A 183 -0.17 0.34 1.08
C VAL A 183 -0.25 -1.04 1.73
N SER A 184 0.82 -1.43 2.42
CA SER A 184 0.89 -2.72 3.14
C SER A 184 0.03 -2.70 4.42
N GLU A 185 -0.52 -3.85 4.80
CA GLU A 185 -1.15 -4.10 6.12
C GLU A 185 -0.30 -3.67 7.31
N SER A 186 1.02 -3.62 7.14
CA SER A 186 1.96 -3.24 8.19
C SER A 186 2.02 -1.74 8.48
N VAL A 187 1.41 -0.87 7.64
CA VAL A 187 1.47 0.60 7.84
C VAL A 187 0.17 1.16 8.42
N PRO A 188 0.21 2.26 9.21
CA PRO A 188 -0.94 2.76 9.97
C PRO A 188 -2.17 3.17 9.14
N CYS A 189 -1.98 3.47 7.85
CA CYS A 189 -3.05 3.91 6.96
C CYS A 189 -3.68 2.78 6.14
N TYR A 190 -3.34 1.52 6.40
CA TYR A 190 -3.86 0.38 5.62
C TYR A 190 -5.39 0.35 5.59
N GLU A 191 -6.03 0.46 6.74
CA GLU A 191 -7.49 0.44 6.86
C GLU A 191 -8.14 1.56 6.03
N GLN A 192 -7.62 2.79 6.12
CA GLN A 192 -8.11 3.92 5.33
C GLN A 192 -7.88 3.71 3.83
N ALA A 193 -6.73 3.16 3.45
CA ALA A 193 -6.42 2.86 2.06
C ALA A 193 -7.36 1.79 1.50
N SER A 194 -7.67 0.74 2.28
CA SER A 194 -8.55 -0.36 1.89
C SER A 194 -10.01 0.09 1.71
N VAL A 195 -10.51 0.95 2.62
CA VAL A 195 -11.84 1.56 2.48
C VAL A 195 -11.90 2.40 1.21
N LEU A 196 -10.92 3.29 1.00
CA LEU A 196 -10.87 4.14 -0.17
C LEU A 196 -10.75 3.31 -1.47
N GLN A 197 -9.97 2.23 -1.48
CA GLN A 197 -9.91 1.33 -2.62
C GLN A 197 -11.26 0.72 -2.98
N THR A 198 -12.00 0.25 -1.97
CA THR A 198 -13.32 -0.36 -2.18
C THR A 198 -14.29 0.65 -2.78
N GLU A 199 -14.27 1.89 -2.29
CA GLU A 199 -15.05 3.00 -2.85
C GLU A 199 -14.61 3.37 -4.27
N LEU A 200 -13.34 3.19 -4.63
CA LEU A 200 -12.83 3.51 -5.96
C LEU A 200 -13.10 2.41 -6.98
N ALA A 201 -13.12 1.14 -6.55
CA ALA A 201 -13.30 -0.01 -7.41
C ALA A 201 -14.64 0.03 -8.17
N GLN A 202 -15.68 0.61 -7.59
CA GLN A 202 -16.99 0.77 -8.25
C GLN A 202 -16.96 1.69 -9.48
N TYR A 203 -15.91 2.50 -9.65
CA TYR A 203 -15.76 3.44 -10.76
C TYR A 203 -14.84 2.94 -11.87
N VAL A 204 -14.26 1.75 -11.72
CA VAL A 204 -13.46 1.09 -12.76
C VAL A 204 -14.25 -0.09 -13.34
N PRO A 205 -14.86 0.06 -14.53
CA PRO A 205 -15.36 -1.12 -15.23
C PRO A 205 -14.14 -2.00 -15.56
N ASP A 206 -14.18 -3.28 -15.14
CA ASP A 206 -13.19 -4.37 -15.36
C ASP A 206 -12.09 -4.65 -14.33
N VAL A 207 -12.16 -4.21 -13.07
CA VAL A 207 -11.35 -4.85 -12.01
C VAL A 207 -12.17 -5.93 -11.31
N GLN A 208 -12.21 -7.12 -11.91
CA GLN A 208 -12.60 -8.32 -11.18
C GLN A 208 -11.63 -8.50 -10.00
N PRO A 209 -12.10 -8.64 -8.74
CA PRO A 209 -11.21 -9.00 -7.65
C PRO A 209 -10.71 -10.43 -7.91
N ASP A 210 -9.39 -10.61 -7.91
CA ASP A 210 -8.77 -11.93 -7.80
C ASP A 210 -9.20 -12.53 -6.45
N THR A 211 -10.32 -13.23 -6.46
CA THR A 211 -10.75 -14.05 -5.33
C THR A 211 -9.80 -15.24 -5.28
N VAL A 212 -8.85 -15.18 -4.34
CA VAL A 212 -8.12 -16.37 -3.90
C VAL A 212 -9.15 -17.32 -3.29
N ILE A 213 -9.61 -18.28 -4.09
CA ILE A 213 -10.46 -19.38 -3.60
C ILE A 213 -9.59 -20.22 -2.67
N ILE A 214 -9.71 -19.96 -1.37
CA ILE A 214 -9.30 -20.93 -0.36
C ILE A 214 -10.29 -22.09 -0.50
N GLN A 215 -9.91 -23.13 -1.26
CA GLN A 215 -10.63 -24.40 -1.27
C GLN A 215 -10.52 -25.00 0.13
N LYS A 216 -11.54 -24.74 0.95
CA LYS A 216 -11.85 -25.56 2.10
C LYS A 216 -12.25 -26.93 1.55
N VAL A 217 -11.31 -27.86 1.57
CA VAL A 217 -11.55 -29.28 1.28
C VAL A 217 -12.60 -29.76 2.27
N ILE A 218 -13.84 -29.84 1.80
CA ILE A 218 -14.92 -30.56 2.47
C ILE A 218 -14.90 -31.93 1.81
N GLU A 219 -14.42 -32.93 2.55
CA GLU A 219 -14.52 -34.32 2.16
C GLU A 219 -16.01 -34.66 1.98
N LYS A 220 -16.40 -34.91 0.72
CA LYS A 220 -17.71 -35.48 0.41
C LYS A 220 -17.51 -37.00 0.34
N PRO A 221 -18.26 -37.79 1.12
CA PRO A 221 -18.08 -39.24 1.16
C PRO A 221 -18.43 -39.86 -0.19
N VAL A 222 -17.64 -40.87 -0.55
CA VAL A 222 -17.78 -41.66 -1.77
C VAL A 222 -19.03 -42.55 -1.64
N GLU A 223 -20.01 -42.34 -2.52
CA GLU A 223 -21.02 -43.36 -2.82
C GLU A 223 -20.79 -43.89 -4.22
N VAL A 224 -20.44 -45.18 -4.25
CA VAL A 224 -20.19 -45.99 -5.43
C VAL A 224 -21.53 -46.57 -5.87
N GLU A 225 -22.07 -46.15 -7.02
CA GLU A 225 -23.11 -46.93 -7.69
C GLU A 225 -22.89 -47.04 -9.20
N LYS A 226 -22.38 -48.23 -9.55
CA LYS A 226 -22.88 -49.18 -10.56
C LYS A 226 -23.12 -48.71 -12.00
N ILE A 227 -22.29 -49.30 -12.85
CA ILE A 227 -22.33 -49.35 -14.31
C ILE A 227 -23.53 -50.19 -14.77
N VAL A 228 -24.32 -49.68 -15.72
CA VAL A 228 -25.07 -50.49 -16.69
C VAL A 228 -25.00 -49.79 -18.06
N GLU A 229 -24.34 -50.43 -19.02
CA GLU A 229 -24.38 -50.11 -20.45
C GLU A 229 -25.73 -50.54 -21.05
N VAL A 230 -26.16 -49.90 -22.14
CA VAL A 230 -26.59 -50.56 -23.41
C VAL A 230 -27.13 -49.54 -24.44
N GLU A 231 -26.49 -49.59 -25.61
CA GLU A 231 -26.95 -49.43 -27.01
C GLU A 231 -27.66 -48.17 -27.54
N LYS A 232 -26.90 -47.41 -28.34
CA LYS A 232 -27.08 -47.09 -29.78
C LYS A 232 -28.49 -47.25 -30.39
N ILE A 233 -29.01 -46.19 -31.04
CA ILE A 233 -29.46 -46.15 -32.45
C ILE A 233 -29.45 -44.68 -32.94
N VAL A 234 -29.07 -44.53 -34.20
CA VAL A 234 -28.92 -43.30 -35.00
C VAL A 234 -30.25 -42.94 -35.64
N GLU A 235 -30.67 -41.66 -35.61
CA GLU A 235 -31.49 -41.08 -36.68
C GLU A 235 -31.32 -39.56 -36.84
N LYS A 236 -31.52 -39.11 -38.08
CA LYS A 236 -31.09 -37.87 -38.74
C LYS A 236 -31.81 -36.58 -38.27
N PRO A 237 -31.28 -35.38 -38.63
CA PRO A 237 -31.59 -34.13 -37.96
C PRO A 237 -32.86 -33.46 -38.50
N VAL A 238 -33.64 -32.85 -37.59
CA VAL A 238 -34.70 -31.90 -37.94
C VAL A 238 -34.26 -30.50 -37.50
N VAL A 239 -34.14 -29.61 -38.48
CA VAL A 239 -33.91 -28.17 -38.30
C VAL A 239 -35.16 -27.57 -37.69
N VAL A 240 -35.02 -26.94 -36.51
CA VAL A 240 -36.06 -26.08 -35.94
C VAL A 240 -35.43 -24.71 -35.70
N GLU A 241 -35.92 -23.73 -36.46
CA GLU A 241 -35.61 -22.32 -36.32
C GLU A 241 -35.90 -21.87 -34.89
N LYS A 242 -34.84 -21.48 -34.16
CA LYS A 242 -34.97 -20.92 -32.83
C LYS A 242 -35.20 -19.41 -32.95
N VAL A 243 -36.46 -19.02 -32.84
CA VAL A 243 -36.89 -17.62 -32.67
C VAL A 243 -36.22 -17.07 -31.41
N VAL A 244 -35.53 -15.94 -31.58
CA VAL A 244 -34.87 -15.19 -30.51
C VAL A 244 -35.95 -14.35 -29.80
N GLU A 245 -36.41 -14.81 -28.64
CA GLU A 245 -37.12 -13.94 -27.71
C GLU A 245 -36.11 -13.17 -26.85
N LYS A 246 -36.09 -11.85 -27.01
CA LYS A 246 -35.43 -10.92 -26.09
C LYS A 246 -35.99 -11.13 -24.68
N PRO A 247 -35.17 -11.40 -23.66
CA PRO A 247 -35.65 -11.33 -22.29
C PRO A 247 -35.93 -9.87 -21.92
N VAL A 248 -37.20 -9.62 -21.57
CA VAL A 248 -37.70 -8.39 -20.95
C VAL A 248 -36.99 -8.21 -19.60
N ILE A 249 -36.32 -7.07 -19.42
CA ILE A 249 -35.69 -6.68 -18.17
C ILE A 249 -36.81 -6.30 -17.20
N VAL A 250 -37.06 -7.15 -16.21
CA VAL A 250 -37.84 -6.78 -15.03
C VAL A 250 -36.90 -5.99 -14.11
N GLU A 251 -37.13 -4.69 -13.99
CA GLU A 251 -36.52 -3.85 -12.95
C GLU A 251 -36.91 -4.41 -11.58
N LYS A 252 -36.05 -5.24 -11.02
CA LYS A 252 -36.05 -5.52 -9.59
C LYS A 252 -35.44 -4.29 -8.93
N VAL A 253 -36.29 -3.45 -8.33
CA VAL A 253 -35.88 -2.41 -7.39
C VAL A 253 -35.08 -3.10 -6.29
N VAL A 254 -33.76 -3.02 -6.39
CA VAL A 254 -32.85 -3.40 -5.32
C VAL A 254 -32.93 -2.26 -4.32
N GLU A 255 -33.62 -2.48 -3.22
CA GLU A 255 -33.45 -1.66 -2.03
C GLU A 255 -31.95 -1.61 -1.72
N LYS A 256 -31.41 -0.40 -1.81
CA LYS A 256 -30.07 -0.04 -1.35
C LYS A 256 -29.79 -0.76 -0.03
N PRO A 257 -28.69 -1.52 0.12
CA PRO A 257 -28.30 -1.96 1.44
C PRO A 257 -28.04 -0.70 2.25
N VAL A 258 -28.91 -0.43 3.21
CA VAL A 258 -28.71 0.60 4.22
C VAL A 258 -27.38 0.25 4.89
N ALA A 259 -26.40 1.12 4.71
CA ALA A 259 -25.12 1.04 5.39
C ALA A 259 -25.42 0.84 6.88
N GLN A 260 -24.94 -0.26 7.42
CA GLN A 260 -25.05 -0.56 8.84
C GLN A 260 -24.21 0.50 9.56
N GLU A 261 -24.86 1.55 10.05
CA GLU A 261 -24.19 2.62 10.79
C GLU A 261 -23.50 2.00 12.00
N THR A 262 -22.16 2.04 12.00
CA THR A 262 -21.38 1.77 13.20
C THR A 262 -21.89 2.72 14.30
N PRO A 263 -22.28 2.22 15.49
CA PRO A 263 -23.00 3.03 16.47
C PRO A 263 -22.17 4.26 16.81
N ALA A 264 -22.65 5.45 16.45
CA ALA A 264 -22.07 6.68 16.95
C ALA A 264 -22.13 6.62 18.48
N ALA A 265 -21.01 6.93 19.15
CA ALA A 265 -21.04 7.11 20.60
C ALA A 265 -22.15 8.12 20.91
N ARG A 266 -23.08 7.74 21.81
CA ARG A 266 -24.22 8.59 22.22
C ARG A 266 -23.70 9.82 22.94
N CYS A 267 -23.28 10.83 22.19
CA CYS A 267 -22.72 12.07 22.67
C CYS A 267 -23.22 13.23 21.81
N GLU A 268 -23.25 14.42 22.38
CA GLU A 268 -23.66 15.63 21.68
C GLU A 268 -22.42 16.39 21.24
N ILE A 269 -22.31 16.67 19.95
CA ILE A 269 -21.17 17.37 19.37
C ILE A 269 -21.64 18.71 18.82
N THR A 270 -21.00 19.80 19.23
CA THR A 270 -21.23 21.15 18.68
C THR A 270 -19.92 21.70 18.13
N LEU A 271 -19.97 22.33 16.97
CA LEU A 271 -18.80 22.91 16.30
C LEU A 271 -18.95 24.43 16.23
N SER A 272 -17.86 25.16 16.42
CA SER A 272 -17.87 26.62 16.27
C SER A 272 -17.92 27.09 14.82
N THR A 273 -17.61 26.22 13.85
CA THR A 273 -17.67 26.51 12.42
C THR A 273 -18.26 25.33 11.65
N ASN A 274 -18.66 25.56 10.40
CA ASN A 274 -19.17 24.53 9.47
C ASN A 274 -18.09 23.95 8.54
N ARG A 275 -16.81 24.30 8.75
CA ARG A 275 -15.69 23.87 7.91
C ARG A 275 -15.09 22.53 8.31
N LEU A 276 -15.62 21.92 9.35
CA LEU A 276 -15.19 20.64 9.87
C LEU A 276 -16.42 19.74 10.04
N GLN A 277 -16.31 18.47 9.63
CA GLN A 277 -17.16 17.41 10.16
C GLN A 277 -16.35 16.66 11.22
N PHE A 278 -16.98 16.33 12.33
CA PHE A 278 -16.32 15.66 13.45
C PHE A 278 -17.26 14.59 14.02
N LYS A 279 -16.73 13.39 14.23
CA LYS A 279 -17.46 12.26 14.79
C LYS A 279 -16.58 11.53 15.80
N VAL A 280 -17.12 11.24 16.99
CA VAL A 280 -16.47 10.34 17.94
C VAL A 280 -16.85 8.90 17.60
N LEU A 281 -15.85 8.05 17.36
CA LEU A 281 -16.05 6.63 17.10
C LEU A 281 -16.06 5.82 18.38
N LYS A 282 -15.09 6.10 19.28
CA LYS A 282 -14.90 5.30 20.50
C LYS A 282 -14.31 6.15 21.61
N CYS A 283 -14.68 5.84 22.84
CA CYS A 283 -14.06 6.37 24.04
C CYS A 283 -13.84 5.21 25.04
N THR A 284 -12.58 4.87 25.30
CA THR A 284 -12.23 3.74 26.18
C THR A 284 -11.25 4.13 27.27
N GLY A 285 -11.53 3.71 28.50
CA GLY A 285 -10.60 3.85 29.61
C GLY A 285 -9.82 2.56 29.87
N ASN A 286 -8.52 2.68 30.12
CA ASN A 286 -7.65 1.59 30.55
C ASN A 286 -7.04 1.97 31.91
N ALA A 287 -7.47 1.29 32.97
CA ALA A 287 -7.04 1.61 34.34
C ALA A 287 -5.55 1.28 34.57
N THR A 288 -5.04 0.21 33.97
CA THR A 288 -3.63 -0.20 34.09
C THR A 288 -2.69 0.82 33.46
N GLN A 289 -3.11 1.41 32.34
CA GLN A 289 -2.37 2.47 31.65
C GLN A 289 -2.68 3.87 32.18
N GLN A 290 -3.62 4.00 33.13
CA GLN A 290 -4.10 5.28 33.66
C GLN A 290 -4.48 6.27 32.55
N ARG A 291 -5.13 5.75 31.51
CA ARG A 291 -5.35 6.48 30.26
C ARG A 291 -6.74 6.24 29.72
N ILE A 292 -7.36 7.32 29.23
CA ILE A 292 -8.55 7.25 28.39
C ILE A 292 -8.16 7.63 26.96
N THR A 293 -8.63 6.84 26.00
CA THR A 293 -8.43 7.04 24.57
C THR A 293 -9.75 7.38 23.90
N ILE A 294 -9.79 8.52 23.22
CA ILE A 294 -10.90 8.97 22.39
C ILE A 294 -10.46 8.89 20.93
N LEU A 295 -11.08 7.99 20.18
CA LEU A 295 -10.88 7.87 18.73
C LEU A 295 -11.95 8.69 18.01
N ALA A 296 -11.52 9.64 17.20
CA ALA A 296 -12.41 10.50 16.42
C ALA A 296 -12.05 10.49 14.93
N GLU A 297 -13.08 10.70 14.10
CA GLU A 297 -13.01 11.00 12.68
C GLU A 297 -13.23 12.49 12.46
N MET A 298 -12.44 13.07 11.58
CA MET A 298 -12.46 14.49 11.29
C MET A 298 -12.32 14.69 9.78
N THR A 299 -13.18 15.49 9.18
CA THR A 299 -13.15 15.77 7.74
C THR A 299 -13.12 17.28 7.55
N ASN A 300 -12.04 17.79 6.95
CA ASN A 300 -11.98 19.18 6.57
C ASN A 300 -12.93 19.42 5.39
N VAL A 301 -13.95 20.24 5.57
CA VAL A 301 -14.94 20.57 4.53
C VAL A 301 -14.50 21.79 3.71
N ASP A 302 -13.56 22.58 4.22
CA ASP A 302 -13.01 23.75 3.53
C ASP A 302 -12.10 23.33 2.36
N THR A 303 -12.60 23.48 1.14
CA THR A 303 -11.87 23.15 -0.10
C THR A 303 -10.70 24.08 -0.41
N GLY A 304 -10.63 25.25 0.23
CA GLY A 304 -9.53 26.21 0.06
C GLY A 304 -8.34 25.96 0.98
N ARG A 305 -8.48 25.09 1.98
CA ARG A 305 -7.49 24.91 3.04
C ARG A 305 -6.89 23.50 3.02
N ASN A 306 -5.62 23.39 2.66
CA ASN A 306 -4.91 22.12 2.60
C ASN A 306 -3.52 22.25 3.23
N THR A 307 -3.52 22.56 4.52
CA THR A 307 -2.34 22.83 5.34
C THR A 307 -2.18 21.78 6.43
N ASP A 308 -1.01 21.78 7.09
CA ASP A 308 -0.86 21.08 8.35
C ASP A 308 -1.62 21.89 9.40
N GLU A 309 -2.65 21.27 9.96
CA GLU A 309 -3.54 21.91 10.92
C GLU A 309 -3.12 21.60 12.34
N PHE A 310 -3.28 22.60 13.19
CA PHE A 310 -3.02 22.47 14.61
C PHE A 310 -4.20 21.80 15.31
N LEU A 311 -3.89 20.85 16.18
CA LEU A 311 -4.80 20.14 17.04
C LEU A 311 -4.44 20.42 18.48
N ARG A 312 -5.44 20.67 19.31
CA ARG A 312 -5.26 20.82 20.75
C ARG A 312 -6.40 20.19 21.50
N PHE A 313 -6.05 19.44 22.54
CA PHE A 313 -6.99 19.06 23.57
C PHE A 313 -6.98 20.17 24.63
N THR A 314 -8.10 20.86 24.80
CA THR A 314 -8.16 22.07 25.64
C THR A 314 -8.56 21.72 27.07
N SER A 315 -9.65 20.98 27.25
CA SER A 315 -10.17 20.62 28.57
C SER A 315 -11.09 19.40 28.51
N ALA A 316 -11.21 18.69 29.63
CA ALA A 316 -12.19 17.62 29.81
C ALA A 316 -12.65 17.56 31.27
N PHE A 317 -13.95 17.35 31.47
CA PHE A 317 -14.58 17.24 32.78
C PHE A 317 -15.36 15.94 32.88
N THR A 318 -15.21 15.26 34.02
CA THR A 318 -15.97 14.05 34.34
C THR A 318 -17.43 14.37 34.67
N ASP A 319 -18.28 13.34 34.77
CA ASP A 319 -19.64 13.42 35.32
C ASP A 319 -19.70 14.05 36.72
N SER A 320 -18.69 13.83 37.55
CA SER A 320 -18.55 14.45 38.89
C SER A 320 -18.16 15.93 38.87
N GLY A 321 -17.85 16.50 37.70
CA GLY A 321 -17.33 17.87 37.55
C GLY A 321 -15.82 18.00 37.79
N THR A 322 -15.11 16.91 38.04
CA THR A 322 -13.64 16.91 38.18
C THR A 322 -12.97 17.15 36.83
N GLU A 323 -12.07 18.14 36.77
CA GLU A 323 -11.28 18.47 35.56
C GLU A 323 -10.08 17.54 35.39
N CYS A 324 -9.91 16.99 34.19
CA CYS A 324 -8.72 16.27 33.79
C CYS A 324 -7.63 17.25 33.33
N LYS A 325 -6.35 16.97 33.63
CA LYS A 325 -5.27 17.96 33.44
C LYS A 325 -4.22 17.58 32.41
N ASN A 326 -4.09 16.28 32.08
CA ASN A 326 -3.02 15.80 31.22
C ASN A 326 -3.62 15.27 29.93
N PHE A 327 -3.22 15.89 28.82
CA PHE A 327 -3.72 15.57 27.50
C PHE A 327 -2.59 15.35 26.53
N GLU A 328 -2.73 14.30 25.72
CA GLU A 328 -1.81 13.99 24.64
C GLU A 328 -2.59 13.72 23.36
N ILE A 329 -1.93 13.88 22.22
CA ILE A 329 -2.51 13.60 20.90
C ILE A 329 -1.56 12.64 20.22
N GLN A 330 -2.09 11.54 19.69
CA GLN A 330 -1.32 10.58 18.91
C GLN A 330 -0.55 11.30 17.80
N ASN A 331 0.73 10.99 17.61
CA ASN A 331 1.58 11.62 16.59
C ASN A 331 1.66 13.16 16.68
N GLY A 332 1.41 13.75 17.87
CA GLY A 332 1.59 15.17 18.14
C GLY A 332 0.43 16.07 17.70
N ALA A 333 0.63 17.38 17.91
CA ALA A 333 -0.37 18.43 17.74
C ALA A 333 -0.54 18.93 16.30
N TRP A 334 0.24 18.45 15.34
CA TRP A 334 0.15 18.86 13.94
C TRP A 334 -0.26 17.69 13.07
N MET A 335 -1.19 17.94 12.15
CA MET A 335 -1.66 16.92 11.23
C MET A 335 -2.17 17.54 9.94
N LYS A 336 -1.78 16.96 8.80
CA LYS A 336 -2.36 17.31 7.51
C LYS A 336 -3.86 16.99 7.50
N MET A 337 -4.69 17.99 7.18
CA MET A 337 -6.13 17.79 7.01
C MET A 337 -6.58 18.23 5.60
N PRO A 338 -6.41 17.37 4.58
CA PRO A 338 -6.83 17.70 3.23
C PRO A 338 -8.35 17.85 3.11
N PRO A 339 -8.84 18.70 2.20
CA PRO A 339 -10.28 18.86 2.00
C PRO A 339 -10.95 17.55 1.57
N ARG A 340 -12.11 17.28 2.16
CA ARG A 340 -12.99 16.13 1.92
C ARG A 340 -12.36 14.76 2.20
N VAL A 341 -11.24 14.72 2.90
CA VAL A 341 -10.62 13.47 3.35
C VAL A 341 -10.89 13.31 4.84
N THR A 342 -11.56 12.21 5.20
CA THR A 342 -11.78 11.83 6.60
C THR A 342 -10.50 11.26 7.17
N VAL A 343 -9.98 11.90 8.21
CA VAL A 343 -8.80 11.46 8.96
C VAL A 343 -9.19 11.01 10.35
N ARG A 344 -8.49 10.00 10.87
CA ARG A 344 -8.68 9.49 12.23
C ARG A 344 -7.56 9.97 13.14
N ARG A 345 -7.91 10.26 14.38
CA ARG A 345 -6.93 10.64 15.41
C ARG A 345 -7.36 10.13 16.78
N GLU A 346 -6.38 9.67 17.54
CA GLU A 346 -6.56 9.38 18.95
C GLU A 346 -6.14 10.57 19.82
N PHE A 347 -7.02 10.92 20.74
CA PHE A 347 -6.82 11.90 21.77
C PHE A 347 -6.76 11.16 23.11
N TYR A 348 -5.73 11.46 23.91
CA TYR A 348 -5.50 10.79 25.17
C TYR A 348 -5.71 11.74 26.34
N VAL A 349 -6.39 11.23 27.37
CA VAL A 349 -6.38 11.83 28.71
C VAL A 349 -5.54 10.90 29.58
N THR A 350 -4.40 11.37 30.07
CA THR A 350 -3.44 10.58 30.85
C THR A 350 -3.52 10.92 32.34
N ASN A 351 -2.89 10.10 33.17
CA ASN A 351 -2.93 10.20 34.65
C ASN A 351 -4.37 10.14 35.20
N VAL A 352 -5.19 9.26 34.64
CA VAL A 352 -6.55 8.99 35.11
C VAL A 352 -6.53 7.77 36.03
N PHE A 353 -6.71 8.00 37.34
CA PHE A 353 -6.66 6.94 38.35
C PHE A 353 -8.04 6.39 38.69
N ASP A 354 -9.04 7.28 38.75
CA ASP A 354 -10.40 6.91 39.12
C ASP A 354 -11.24 6.54 37.90
N ARG A 355 -12.06 5.50 38.04
CA ARG A 355 -13.04 5.13 37.02
C ARG A 355 -14.27 6.01 37.12
N PHE A 356 -14.74 6.52 35.98
CA PHE A 356 -15.96 7.31 35.89
C PHE A 356 -16.77 6.93 34.64
N SER A 357 -18.06 7.25 34.61
CA SER A 357 -18.97 6.70 33.61
C SER A 357 -18.95 7.44 32.27
N LEU A 358 -18.73 8.76 32.30
CA LEU A 358 -18.73 9.62 31.12
C LEU A 358 -17.92 10.90 31.34
N PHE A 359 -17.50 11.52 30.25
CA PHE A 359 -17.13 12.94 30.25
C PHE A 359 -18.38 13.79 30.07
N SER A 360 -18.62 14.69 31.03
CA SER A 360 -19.72 15.66 30.94
C SER A 360 -19.45 16.69 29.85
N TYR A 361 -18.19 17.10 29.71
CA TYR A 361 -17.75 18.07 28.71
C TYR A 361 -16.31 17.83 28.28
N ILE A 362 -16.04 18.03 26.98
CA ILE A 362 -14.71 18.06 26.38
C ILE A 362 -14.65 19.22 25.40
N GLU A 363 -13.54 19.96 25.40
CA GLU A 363 -13.20 20.96 24.40
C GLU A 363 -11.93 20.58 23.66
N LEU A 364 -12.02 20.52 22.34
CA LEU A 364 -10.88 20.38 21.43
C LEU A 364 -10.81 21.60 20.50
N LEU A 365 -9.62 21.91 20.02
CA LEU A 365 -9.39 22.79 18.88
C LEU A 365 -8.84 21.94 17.73
N VAL A 366 -9.54 21.94 16.60
CA VAL A 366 -9.12 21.25 15.39
C VAL A 366 -9.04 22.29 14.28
N ALA A 367 -7.84 22.55 13.77
CA ALA A 367 -7.55 23.70 12.91
C ALA A 367 -7.96 25.02 13.60
N ASP A 368 -9.01 25.66 13.10
CA ASP A 368 -9.62 26.86 13.68
C ASP A 368 -11.06 26.62 14.18
N THR A 369 -11.46 25.35 14.29
CA THR A 369 -12.78 24.96 14.77
C THR A 369 -12.69 24.41 16.18
N LYS A 370 -13.43 25.02 17.10
CA LYS A 370 -13.64 24.46 18.44
C LYS A 370 -14.68 23.36 18.36
N VAL A 371 -14.36 22.22 18.93
CA VAL A 371 -15.21 21.03 19.02
C VAL A 371 -15.61 20.86 20.48
N TYR A 372 -16.91 20.92 20.74
CA TYR A 372 -17.49 20.69 22.05
C TYR A 372 -18.18 19.34 22.05
N ILE A 373 -17.75 18.43 22.92
CA ILE A 373 -18.34 17.11 23.07
C ILE A 373 -18.96 17.04 24.46
N ARG A 374 -20.24 16.66 24.55
CA ARG A 374 -20.97 16.51 25.81
C ARG A 374 -21.49 15.10 25.97
N ASN A 375 -21.59 14.67 27.22
CA ASN A 375 -22.15 13.39 27.62
C ASN A 375 -21.47 12.19 26.91
N LEU A 376 -20.15 12.21 26.76
CA LEU A 376 -19.40 11.14 26.09
C LEU A 376 -19.15 9.96 27.03
N PRO A 377 -19.80 8.79 26.85
CA PRO A 377 -19.61 7.65 27.73
C PRO A 377 -18.20 7.07 27.62
N VAL A 378 -17.64 6.61 28.74
CA VAL A 378 -16.33 5.95 28.79
C VAL A 378 -16.54 4.45 28.98
N GLN A 379 -16.06 3.65 28.02
CA GLN A 379 -16.06 2.20 28.13
C GLN A 379 -14.74 1.71 28.74
N TRP A 380 -14.77 1.32 30.01
CA TRP A 380 -13.59 0.78 30.68
C TRP A 380 -13.29 -0.65 30.22
N GLN A 381 -12.02 -0.91 29.91
CA GLN A 381 -11.49 -2.21 29.52
C GLN A 381 -10.63 -2.83 30.63
#